data_AF-A0A3N7BY70-F1
#
_entry.id   AF-A0A3N7BY70-F1
#
_cell.length_a   1.000
_cell.length_b   1.000
_cell.length_c   1.000
_cell.angle_alpha   90.00
_cell.angle_beta   90.00
_cell.angle_gamma   90.00
#
_symmetry.space_group_name_H-M   'P 1'
#
loop_
_entity.id
_entity.type
_entity.pdbx_description
1 polymer ?
#
loop_
_entity_poly.entity_id
_entity_poly.type
_entity_poly.pdbx_seq_one_letter_code
_entity_poly.pdbx_strand_id
1 'polypeptide(L)' 'MTSKRISVELHGGWSCSFHVQQTASGDYSGLAEIALDGLRLGEVVIMQQPSLEAAIARARLRSGHFVSSRMPVAVA' A
#
# COMPACT_ATOMS: atom_id res chain seq x y z
N MET A 1 -19.28 -5.93 -6.01
CA MET A 1 -18.07 -5.51 -5.27
C MET A 1 -17.56 -4.23 -5.90
N THR A 2 -17.44 -3.15 -5.13
CA THR A 2 -16.86 -1.89 -5.59
C THR A 2 -15.36 -1.89 -5.29
N SER A 3 -14.56 -1.70 -6.33
CA SER A 3 -13.11 -1.56 -6.23
C SER A 3 -12.74 -0.09 -6.37
N LYS A 4 -11.84 0.41 -5.51
CA LYS A 4 -11.29 1.76 -5.58
C LYS A 4 -9.77 1.66 -5.71
N ARG A 5 -9.19 2.53 -6.53
CA ARG A 5 -7.73 2.72 -6.61
C ARG A 5 -7.37 3.97 -5.82
N ILE A 6 -6.44 3.82 -4.87
CA ILE A 6 -5.97 4.89 -4.00
C ILE A 6 -4.47 5.04 -4.18
N SER A 7 -4.04 6.23 -4.57
CA SER A 7 -2.62 6.56 -4.60
C SER A 7 -2.12 6.83 -3.18
N VAL A 8 -1.00 6.21 -2.83
CA VAL A 8 -0.27 6.42 -1.58
C VAL A 8 1.11 6.97 -1.97
N GLU A 9 1.37 8.21 -1.58
CA GLU A 9 2.68 8.83 -1.75
C GLU A 9 3.70 8.18 -0.82
N LEU A 10 4.86 7.85 -1.38
CA LEU A 10 6.03 7.35 -0.67
C LEU A 10 7.22 8.26 -1.05
N HIS A 11 8.25 8.29 -0.22
CA HIS A 11 9.42 9.16 -0.45
C HIS A 11 10.37 8.57 -1.50
N GLY A 12 11.25 9.40 -2.06
CA GLY A 12 12.40 8.94 -2.85
C GLY A 12 12.03 8.22 -4.16
N GLY A 13 11.07 8.75 -4.93
CA GLY A 13 10.66 8.16 -6.22
C GLY A 13 9.74 6.94 -6.10
N TRP A 14 9.45 6.49 -4.87
CA TRP A 14 8.53 5.40 -4.64
C TRP A 14 7.08 5.85 -4.77
N SER A 15 6.26 4.97 -5.31
CA SER A 15 4.81 5.14 -5.39
C SER A 15 4.10 3.86 -5.00
N CYS A 16 2.89 3.99 -4.45
CA CYS A 16 2.03 2.87 -4.13
C CYS A 16 0.62 3.08 -4.68
N SER A 17 0.12 2.08 -5.42
CA SER A 17 -1.27 2.03 -5.88
C SER A 17 -2.03 0.96 -5.10
N PHE A 18 -2.92 1.39 -4.21
CA PHE A 18 -3.73 0.49 -3.40
C PHE A 18 -5.08 0.21 -4.07
N HIS A 19 -5.27 -1.02 -4.53
CA HIS A 19 -6.51 -1.53 -5.09
C HIS A 19 -7.35 -2.13 -3.96
N VAL A 20 -8.21 -1.31 -3.37
CA VAL A 20 -9.05 -1.69 -2.22
C VAL A 20 -10.43 -2.11 -2.68
N GLN A 21 -10.95 -3.14 -2.04
CA GLN A 21 -12.27 -3.70 -2.31
C GLN A 21 -13.03 -3.81 -1.00
N GLN A 22 -14.33 -3.48 -1.04
CA GLN A 22 -15.23 -3.82 0.05
C GLN A 22 -15.76 -5.24 -0.16
N THR A 23 -15.61 -6.06 0.88
CA THR A 23 -16.08 -7.44 0.92
C THR A 23 -17.60 -7.49 1.20
N ALA A 24 -18.21 -8.67 1.04
CA ALA A 24 -19.64 -8.86 1.32
C ALA A 24 -20.00 -8.64 2.80
N SER A 25 -19.05 -8.85 3.73
CA SER A 25 -19.23 -8.58 5.17
C SER A 25 -19.09 -7.10 5.54
N GLY A 26 -18.73 -6.24 4.58
CA GLY A 26 -18.53 -4.80 4.80
C GLY A 26 -17.08 -4.42 5.14
N ASP A 27 -16.20 -5.38 5.41
CA ASP A 27 -14.77 -5.16 5.63
C ASP A 27 -14.05 -4.75 4.34
N TYR A 28 -12.85 -4.18 4.49
CA TYR A 28 -12.01 -3.73 3.38
C TYR A 28 -10.70 -4.51 3.30
N SER A 29 -10.35 -4.98 2.11
CA SER A 29 -9.08 -5.67 1.83
C SER A 29 -8.56 -5.28 0.46
N GLY A 30 -7.31 -5.58 0.15
CA GLY A 30 -6.79 -5.26 -1.18
C GLY A 30 -5.30 -5.55 -1.38
N LEU A 31 -4.82 -5.14 -2.55
CA LEU A 31 -3.43 -5.27 -2.96
C LEU A 31 -2.83 -3.88 -3.17
N ALA A 32 -1.71 -3.61 -2.52
CA ALA A 32 -0.92 -2.41 -2.70
C ALA A 32 0.27 -2.72 -3.61
N GLU A 33 0.23 -2.25 -4.85
CA GLU A 33 1.34 -2.37 -5.79
C GLU A 33 2.36 -1.26 -5.52
N ILE A 34 3.63 -1.60 -5.45
CA ILE A 34 4.72 -0.68 -5.13
C ILE A 34 5.69 -0.59 -6.31
N ALA A 35 6.01 0.63 -6.71
CA ALA A 35 6.93 0.92 -7.79
C ALA A 35 7.96 1.97 -7.39
N LEU A 36 9.17 1.89 -7.96
CA LEU A 36 10.21 2.90 -7.90
C LEU A 36 10.40 3.46 -9.30
N ASP A 37 10.20 4.77 -9.47
CA ASP A 37 10.34 5.45 -10.77
C ASP A 37 9.56 4.77 -11.90
N GLY A 38 8.36 4.29 -11.57
CA GLY A 38 7.45 3.59 -12.49
C GLY A 38 7.74 2.10 -12.69
N LEU A 39 8.87 1.58 -12.20
CA LEU A 39 9.17 0.14 -12.24
C LEU A 39 8.52 -0.57 -11.05
N ARG A 40 7.64 -1.53 -11.31
CA ARG A 40 6.99 -2.34 -10.28
C ARG A 40 7.99 -3.28 -9.60
N LEU A 41 8.18 -3.11 -8.29
CA LEU A 41 9.18 -3.85 -7.51
C LEU A 41 8.59 -4.75 -6.43
N GLY A 42 7.30 -4.61 -6.13
CA GLY A 42 6.65 -5.48 -5.17
C GLY A 42 5.19 -5.19 -4.96
N GLU A 43 4.61 -6.01 -4.09
CA GLU A 43 3.22 -5.93 -3.68
C GLU A 43 3.11 -6.15 -2.17
N VAL A 44 2.09 -5.56 -1.57
CA VAL A 44 1.69 -5.82 -0.19
C VAL A 44 0.21 -6.18 -0.18
N VAL A 45 -0.10 -7.36 0.35
CA VAL A 45 -1.49 -7.77 0.60
C VAL A 45 -1.98 -7.16 1.90
N ILE A 46 -3.09 -6.44 1.82
CA ILE A 46 -3.82 -5.89 2.97
C ILE A 46 -5.00 -6.80 3.25
N MET A 47 -4.86 -7.62 4.30
CA MET A 47 -5.93 -8.46 4.83
C MET A 47 -7.10 -7.61 5.33
N GLN A 48 -8.24 -8.24 5.60
CA GLN A 48 -9.47 -7.57 6.06
C GLN A 48 -9.22 -6.55 7.17
N GLN A 49 -9.66 -5.33 6.94
CA GLN A 49 -9.66 -4.21 7.87
C GLN A 49 -11.10 -3.74 8.12
N PRO A 50 -11.42 -3.26 9.33
CA PRO A 50 -12.79 -2.94 9.73
C PRO A 50 -13.37 -1.69 9.05
N SER A 51 -12.53 -0.89 8.39
CA SER A 51 -12.96 0.31 7.66
C SER A 51 -12.02 0.62 6.50
N LEU A 52 -12.51 1.44 5.56
CA LEU A 52 -11.70 1.93 4.44
C LEU A 52 -10.48 2.72 4.93
N GLU A 53 -10.67 3.55 5.95
CA GLU A 53 -9.59 4.33 6.56
C GLU A 53 -8.54 3.41 7.18
N ALA A 54 -8.94 2.36 7.90
CA ALA A 54 -8.02 1.38 8.46
C ALA A 54 -7.24 0.63 7.35
N ALA A 55 -7.89 0.30 6.23
CA ALA A 55 -7.23 -0.27 5.05
C ALA A 55 -6.19 0.67 4.45
N ILE A 56 -6.51 1.95 4.29
CA ILE A 56 -5.57 2.97 3.77
C ILE A 56 -4.40 3.18 4.74
N ALA A 57 -4.66 3.30 6.04
CA ALA A 57 -3.62 3.44 7.05
C ALA A 57 -2.68 2.22 7.05
N ARG A 58 -3.23 1.02 6.91
CA ARG A 58 -2.43 -0.21 6.82
C ARG A 58 -1.60 -0.28 5.55
N ALA A 59 -2.16 0.11 4.40
CA ALA A 59 -1.44 0.20 3.13
C ALA A 59 -0.26 1.18 3.24
N ARG A 60 -0.49 2.38 3.78
CA ARG A 60 0.57 3.38 4.02
C ARG A 60 1.68 2.83 4.89
N LEU A 61 1.34 2.27 6.05
CA LEU A 61 2.33 1.72 6.99
C LEU A 61 3.17 0.61 6.35
N ARG A 62 2.51 -0.36 5.71
CA ARG A 62 3.19 -1.55 5.17
C ARG A 62 4.01 -1.25 3.93
N SER A 63 3.51 -0.40 3.03
CA SER A 63 4.28 0.05 1.87
C SER A 63 5.47 0.93 2.31
N GLY A 64 5.29 1.76 3.34
CA GLY A 64 6.38 2.50 3.97
C GLY A 64 7.48 1.58 4.49
N HIS A 65 7.13 0.53 5.25
CA HIS A 65 8.09 -0.47 5.72
C HIS A 65 8.79 -1.21 4.57
N PHE A 66 8.04 -1.57 3.51
CA PHE A 66 8.61 -2.20 2.32
C PHE A 66 9.71 -1.34 1.69
N VAL A 67 9.46 -0.04 1.54
CA VAL A 67 10.44 0.94 1.02
C VAL A 67 11.61 1.09 1.97
N SER A 68 11.37 1.34 3.26
CA SER A 68 12.44 1.55 4.24
C SER A 68 13.40 0.37 4.34
N SER A 69 12.91 -0.88 4.18
CA SER A 69 13.78 -2.07 4.17
C SER A 69 14.68 -2.20 2.94
N ARG A 70 14.46 -1.37 1.91
CA ARG A 70 15.19 -1.35 0.62
C ARG A 70 15.95 -0.07 0.37
N MET A 71 15.76 0.94 1.20
CA MET A 71 16.59 2.14 1.18
C MET A 71 17.90 1.85 1.92
N PRO A 72 19.04 2.33 1.41
CA PRO A 72 20.28 2.31 2.17
C PRO A 72 20.05 3.00 3.51
N VAL A 73 20.51 2.40 4.61
CA VAL A 73 20.66 3.15 5.86
C VAL A 73 21.65 4.27 5.56
N ALA A 74 21.20 5.53 5.67
CA ALA A 74 22.10 6.65 5.65
C ALA A 74 23.06 6.47 6.84
N VAL A 75 24.31 6.13 6.57
CA VAL A 75 25.38 6.20 7.58
C VAL A 75 25.58 7.69 7.85
N ALA A 76 25.20 8.10 9.06
CA ALA A 76 25.43 9.44 9.57
C ALA A 76 26.92 9.66 9.86
#